data_AF-A0A958XYG7-F1
#
_entry.id   AF-A0A958XYG7-F1
#
_cell.length_a   1.000
_cell.length_b   1.000
_cell.length_c   1.000
_cell.angle_alpha   90.00
_cell.angle_beta   90.00
_cell.angle_gamma   90.00
#
_symmetry.space_group_name_H-M   'P 1'
#
loop_
_entity.id
_entity.type
_entity.pdbx_description
1 polymer ?
#
loop_
_entity_poly.entity_id
_entity_poly.type
_entity_poly.pdbx_seq_one_letter_code
_entity_poly.pdbx_strand_id
1 'polypeptide(L)'
;DLAYRLHKLKSPEPEDGSFVGHQAGGDFVFVRKNACAPMVASLDRDGDGVPDAEDKCPDEYGPKAKMGCPEKGAVNPTADADYDGIPDVRDGCPTEFGTAKANGCPDRDNDGVPDKSDKCPDDAGEPHWQGCPDTDGDSIPDHEDQCPGQRGLAADKGCPPPDRDRDGVPDKADKCPDEAGKAYLEGCPEKDPYDLVLVTGGTFTMGCTSEQKD
;
A
#
# COMPACT_ATOMS: atom_id res chain seq x y z
N ASP A 1 -15.66 64.26 27.91
CA ASP A 1 -16.00 64.31 29.35
C ASP A 1 -15.86 62.92 29.94
N LEU A 2 -14.71 62.66 30.57
CA LEU A 2 -14.33 61.35 31.12
C LEU A 2 -15.17 61.01 32.36
N ALA A 3 -15.70 62.02 33.06
CA ALA A 3 -16.56 61.87 34.23
C ALA A 3 -17.94 61.32 33.85
N TYR A 4 -18.50 61.73 32.70
CA TYR A 4 -19.78 61.21 32.18
C TYR A 4 -19.71 59.71 31.84
N ARG A 5 -18.59 59.24 31.29
CA ARG A 5 -18.42 57.82 30.89
C ARG A 5 -18.19 56.88 32.08
N LEU A 6 -17.53 57.35 33.15
CA LEU A 6 -17.31 56.56 34.37
C LEU A 6 -18.58 56.38 35.21
N HIS A 7 -19.52 57.33 35.15
CA HIS A 7 -20.77 57.22 35.91
C HIS A 7 -21.72 56.16 35.34
N LYS A 8 -21.69 55.92 34.02
CA LYS A 8 -22.48 54.87 33.36
C LYS A 8 -21.98 53.43 33.60
N LEU A 9 -20.78 53.26 34.14
CA LEU A 9 -20.23 51.94 34.48
C LEU A 9 -20.61 51.49 35.90
N LYS A 10 -21.15 52.37 36.75
CA LYS A 10 -21.48 52.02 38.15
C LYS A 10 -22.89 51.46 38.35
N SER A 11 -23.82 51.67 37.41
CA SER A 11 -25.15 51.05 37.44
C SER A 11 -25.73 50.94 36.03
N PRO A 12 -25.60 49.80 35.34
CA PRO A 12 -26.42 49.52 34.17
C PRO A 12 -27.79 49.02 34.65
N GLU A 13 -28.83 49.85 34.50
CA GLU A 13 -30.22 49.38 34.52
C GLU A 13 -30.60 49.01 33.08
N PRO A 14 -31.11 47.79 32.84
CA PRO A 14 -31.64 47.44 31.53
C PRO A 14 -33.01 48.09 31.36
N GLU A 15 -33.17 48.96 30.36
CA GLU A 15 -34.49 49.10 29.75
C GLU A 15 -34.71 47.85 28.88
N ASP A 16 -35.86 47.21 29.08
CA ASP A 16 -36.49 46.25 28.16
C ASP A 16 -35.71 45.03 27.65
N GLY A 17 -34.55 44.70 28.24
CA GLY A 17 -33.90 43.39 28.08
C GLY A 17 -33.29 43.13 26.70
N SER A 18 -33.08 44.17 25.90
CA SER A 18 -32.44 44.07 24.58
C SER A 18 -31.19 44.97 24.52
N PHE A 19 -30.02 44.36 24.34
CA PHE A 19 -28.77 45.09 24.13
C PHE A 19 -28.61 45.42 22.63
N VAL A 20 -28.68 46.71 22.27
CA VAL A 20 -28.35 47.19 20.91
C VAL A 20 -27.03 47.95 20.96
N GLY A 21 -26.05 47.57 20.12
CA GLY A 21 -24.84 48.39 19.87
C GLY A 21 -23.46 47.74 19.97
N HIS A 22 -23.28 46.43 19.75
CA HIS A 22 -21.93 45.81 19.80
C HIS A 22 -21.63 44.91 18.59
N GLN A 23 -20.36 44.92 18.15
CA GLN A 23 -19.82 44.07 17.07
C GLN A 23 -19.67 42.62 17.54
N ALA A 24 -19.89 41.67 16.62
CA ALA A 24 -19.76 40.24 16.86
C ALA A 24 -18.31 39.87 17.25
N GLY A 25 -18.14 39.16 18.37
CA GLY A 25 -16.85 38.56 18.78
C GLY A 25 -16.32 38.88 20.19
N GLY A 26 -17.12 39.47 21.09
CA GLY A 26 -16.72 39.61 22.50
C GLY A 26 -17.14 38.40 23.33
N ASP A 27 -16.22 37.84 24.12
CA ASP A 27 -16.54 36.83 25.14
C ASP A 27 -17.37 37.46 26.27
N PHE A 28 -18.52 36.86 26.58
CA PHE A 28 -19.37 37.29 27.69
C PHE A 28 -19.18 36.36 28.89
N VAL A 29 -18.74 36.90 30.03
CA VAL A 29 -18.85 36.23 31.33
C VAL A 29 -20.10 36.75 32.05
N PHE A 30 -21.11 35.89 32.21
CA PHE A 30 -22.28 36.20 33.03
C PHE A 30 -21.92 36.05 34.51
N VAL A 31 -21.76 37.16 35.23
CA VAL A 31 -21.75 37.14 36.70
C VAL A 31 -23.15 37.56 37.18
N ARG A 32 -23.98 36.60 37.59
CA ARG A 32 -25.24 36.92 38.27
C ARG A 32 -24.93 37.54 39.64
N LYS A 33 -25.27 38.82 39.82
CA LYS A 33 -25.38 39.41 41.15
C LYS A 33 -26.67 38.88 41.80
N ASN A 34 -26.50 38.14 42.90
CA ASN A 34 -27.51 37.58 43.82
C ASN A 34 -27.84 36.08 43.66
N ALA A 35 -26.82 35.22 43.70
CA ALA A 35 -27.00 33.85 44.20
C ALA A 35 -26.34 33.74 45.58
N CYS A 36 -27.08 34.06 46.63
CA CYS A 36 -26.76 33.60 47.98
C CYS A 36 -28.04 33.00 48.57
N ALA A 37 -28.18 31.69 48.39
CA ALA A 37 -28.87 30.83 49.33
C ALA A 37 -27.79 29.99 50.04
N PRO A 38 -27.82 29.86 51.37
CA PRO A 38 -26.88 29.03 52.09
C PRO A 38 -27.43 27.60 52.07
N MET A 39 -26.97 26.79 51.12
CA MET A 39 -27.14 25.35 51.18
C MET A 39 -25.82 24.82 50.63
N VAL A 40 -24.98 24.30 51.52
CA VAL A 40 -23.72 23.57 51.24
C VAL A 40 -23.47 23.42 49.73
N ALA A 41 -22.71 24.35 49.16
CA ALA A 41 -22.21 24.18 47.79
C ALA A 41 -21.45 22.86 47.84
N SER A 42 -22.11 21.83 47.33
CA SER A 42 -21.60 20.48 47.30
C SER A 42 -20.27 20.59 46.57
N LEU A 43 -19.19 20.26 47.29
CA LEU A 43 -17.81 20.37 46.81
C LEU A 43 -17.77 19.79 45.40
N ASP A 44 -17.29 20.58 44.45
CA ASP A 44 -17.20 20.26 43.02
C ASP A 44 -15.83 20.80 42.62
N ARG A 45 -14.82 19.94 42.79
CA ARG A 45 -13.41 20.34 42.83
C ARG A 45 -12.80 20.51 41.45
N ASP A 46 -13.29 19.76 40.47
CA ASP A 46 -12.89 19.84 39.07
C ASP A 46 -13.82 20.74 38.24
N GLY A 47 -15.00 21.10 38.79
CA GLY A 47 -15.90 22.11 38.24
C GLY A 47 -16.72 21.61 37.05
N ASP A 48 -16.97 20.31 36.96
CA ASP A 48 -17.67 19.69 35.82
C ASP A 48 -19.21 19.73 35.94
N GLY A 49 -19.72 20.22 37.09
CA GLY A 49 -21.14 20.34 37.39
C GLY A 49 -21.76 19.07 38.00
N VAL A 50 -20.95 18.06 38.32
CA VAL A 50 -21.27 16.91 39.16
C VAL A 50 -20.57 17.09 40.52
N PRO A 51 -21.28 17.15 41.64
CA PRO A 51 -20.62 17.30 42.93
C PRO A 51 -19.76 16.09 43.30
N ASP A 52 -18.65 16.28 44.03
CA ASP A 52 -17.69 15.27 44.51
C ASP A 52 -18.35 14.02 45.14
N ALA A 53 -19.55 14.15 45.72
CA ALA A 53 -20.29 13.04 46.32
C ALA A 53 -21.01 12.14 45.30
N GLU A 54 -21.31 12.68 44.11
CA GLU A 54 -21.97 12.03 42.98
C GLU A 54 -21.01 11.80 41.80
N ASP A 55 -19.81 12.38 41.89
CA ASP A 55 -18.74 12.27 40.91
C ASP A 55 -17.85 11.05 41.19
N LYS A 56 -17.67 10.20 40.17
CA LYS A 56 -16.78 9.04 40.22
C LYS A 56 -15.30 9.42 40.05
N CYS A 57 -15.01 10.60 39.52
CA CYS A 57 -13.68 11.13 39.31
C CYS A 57 -13.54 12.59 39.82
N PRO A 58 -13.61 12.83 41.16
CA PRO A 58 -13.67 14.17 41.78
C PRO A 58 -12.50 15.14 41.53
N ASP A 59 -11.51 14.75 40.74
CA ASP A 59 -10.33 15.55 40.40
C ASP A 59 -10.14 15.67 38.87
N GLU A 60 -11.02 15.07 38.06
CA GLU A 60 -10.90 15.01 36.60
C GLU A 60 -12.21 15.35 35.90
N TYR A 61 -12.24 16.46 35.16
CA TYR A 61 -13.43 16.93 34.46
C TYR A 61 -14.10 15.87 33.57
N GLY A 62 -15.39 15.62 33.76
CA GLY A 62 -16.19 14.69 32.96
C GLY A 62 -17.60 15.17 32.61
N PRO A 63 -18.27 14.53 31.65
CA PRO A 63 -19.67 14.82 31.40
C PRO A 63 -20.55 14.14 32.48
N LYS A 64 -21.61 14.84 32.93
CA LYS A 64 -22.64 14.27 33.82
C LYS A 64 -23.23 12.93 33.35
N ALA A 65 -23.28 12.70 32.03
CA ALA A 65 -23.72 11.43 31.43
C ALA A 65 -22.82 10.22 31.81
N LYS A 66 -21.58 10.48 32.21
CA LYS A 66 -20.59 9.48 32.66
C LYS A 66 -20.25 9.61 34.15
N MET A 67 -21.12 10.27 34.92
CA MET A 67 -20.97 10.42 36.38
C MET A 67 -19.63 11.10 36.74
N GLY A 68 -19.32 12.18 36.02
CA GLY A 68 -18.17 13.07 36.26
C GLY A 68 -16.79 12.53 35.89
N CYS A 69 -16.71 11.31 35.34
CA CYS A 69 -15.44 10.82 34.82
C CYS A 69 -15.16 11.25 33.37
N PRO A 70 -13.90 11.64 33.04
CA PRO A 70 -13.48 11.74 31.66
C PRO A 70 -13.60 10.35 31.01
N GLU A 71 -13.84 10.32 29.71
CA GLU A 71 -13.81 9.06 28.97
C GLU A 71 -12.35 8.57 28.87
N LYS A 72 -11.83 7.96 29.94
CA LYS A 72 -10.64 7.11 29.89
C LYS A 72 -10.97 5.90 29.03
N GLY A 73 -10.70 6.02 27.73
CA GLY A 73 -11.08 5.07 26.70
C GLY A 73 -11.96 5.64 25.59
N ALA A 74 -12.23 6.95 25.56
CA ALA A 74 -12.61 7.60 24.32
C ALA A 74 -11.38 7.56 23.41
N VAL A 75 -11.24 6.48 22.65
CA VAL A 75 -10.55 6.56 21.37
C VAL A 75 -11.29 7.66 20.64
N ASN A 76 -10.67 8.82 20.51
CA ASN A 76 -11.26 9.88 19.71
C ASN A 76 -11.48 9.24 18.33
N PRO A 77 -12.72 9.04 17.88
CA PRO A 77 -12.97 8.30 16.64
C PRO A 77 -12.45 9.07 15.41
N THR A 78 -11.96 10.29 15.63
CA THR A 78 -11.27 11.14 14.65
C THR A 78 -9.80 11.37 15.01
N ALA A 79 -9.23 10.67 15.98
CA ALA A 79 -7.78 10.67 16.15
C ALA A 79 -7.16 9.97 14.94
N ASP A 80 -6.13 10.61 14.44
CA ASP A 80 -5.35 10.26 13.26
C ASP A 80 -3.95 10.77 13.60
N ALA A 81 -3.11 9.87 14.09
CA ALA A 81 -1.85 10.22 14.75
C ALA A 81 -0.71 10.47 13.75
N ASP A 82 -0.78 9.88 12.55
CA ASP A 82 0.17 10.12 11.46
C ASP A 82 -0.38 11.01 10.33
N TYR A 83 -1.66 11.40 10.43
CA TYR A 83 -2.33 12.34 9.53
C TYR A 83 -2.47 11.82 8.11
N ASP A 84 -2.62 10.52 7.92
CA ASP A 84 -2.82 9.89 6.61
C ASP A 84 -4.29 9.94 6.12
N GLY A 85 -5.20 10.42 6.97
CA GLY A 85 -6.63 10.55 6.70
C GLY A 85 -7.45 9.31 7.07
N ILE A 86 -6.84 8.28 7.65
CA ILE A 86 -7.47 7.10 8.21
C ILE A 86 -7.41 7.23 9.74
N PRO A 87 -8.55 7.24 10.45
CA PRO A 87 -8.52 7.31 11.89
C PRO A 87 -7.79 6.11 12.50
N ASP A 88 -7.04 6.31 13.59
CA ASP A 88 -6.23 5.27 14.29
C ASP A 88 -7.02 3.98 14.56
N VAL A 89 -8.33 4.09 14.76
CA VAL A 89 -9.26 2.96 15.00
C VAL A 89 -9.47 2.05 13.77
N ARG A 90 -9.12 2.52 12.58
CA ARG A 90 -9.28 1.85 11.28
C ARG A 90 -7.96 1.76 10.52
N ASP A 91 -6.91 2.33 11.06
CA ASP A 91 -5.58 2.30 10.49
C ASP A 91 -4.84 1.03 10.93
N GLY A 92 -4.29 0.31 9.95
CA GLY A 92 -3.44 -0.85 10.16
C GLY A 92 -2.05 -0.48 10.69
N CYS A 93 -1.62 0.77 10.49
CA CYS A 93 -0.36 1.31 10.93
C CYS A 93 -0.52 2.72 11.56
N PRO A 94 -1.15 2.86 12.75
CA PRO A 94 -1.56 4.14 13.37
C PRO A 94 -0.47 5.18 13.69
N THR A 95 0.78 4.94 13.30
CA THR A 95 1.91 5.84 13.57
C THR A 95 2.78 6.04 12.32
N GLU A 96 2.45 5.42 11.20
CA GLU A 96 3.23 5.42 9.98
C GLU A 96 2.32 5.77 8.82
N PHE A 97 2.50 6.97 8.27
CA PHE A 97 1.72 7.45 7.13
C PHE A 97 1.64 6.40 6.02
N GLY A 98 0.41 6.06 5.63
CA GLY A 98 0.15 5.08 4.59
C GLY A 98 -0.88 5.49 3.56
N THR A 99 -1.25 4.53 2.71
CA THR A 99 -2.28 4.73 1.70
C THR A 99 -3.59 4.05 2.12
N ALA A 100 -4.72 4.62 1.70
CA ALA A 100 -6.02 3.99 1.92
C ALA A 100 -6.14 2.60 1.26
N LYS A 101 -5.37 2.33 0.21
CA LYS A 101 -5.36 1.02 -0.48
C LYS A 101 -4.68 -0.04 0.39
N ALA A 102 -3.67 0.34 1.16
CA ALA A 102 -2.92 -0.49 2.10
C ALA A 102 -3.41 -0.38 3.55
N ASN A 103 -4.66 0.08 3.77
CA ASN A 103 -5.27 0.26 5.10
C ASN A 103 -4.45 1.17 6.04
N GLY A 104 -3.88 2.25 5.52
CA GLY A 104 -3.12 3.23 6.31
C GLY A 104 -1.70 2.82 6.63
N CYS A 105 -1.25 1.71 6.03
CA CYS A 105 0.16 1.33 6.08
C CYS A 105 0.96 1.88 4.88
N PRO A 106 2.27 2.08 5.07
CA PRO A 106 3.19 2.37 3.97
C PRO A 106 3.11 1.29 2.87
N ASP A 107 3.07 1.75 1.63
CA ASP A 107 2.98 0.97 0.40
C ASP A 107 3.82 1.69 -0.66
N ARG A 108 5.04 1.21 -0.88
CA ARG A 108 6.07 1.93 -1.64
C ARG A 108 5.86 1.84 -3.16
N ASP A 109 5.34 0.72 -3.65
CA ASP A 109 5.07 0.50 -5.07
C ASP A 109 3.60 0.76 -5.47
N ASN A 110 2.73 1.01 -4.48
CA ASN A 110 1.31 1.33 -4.62
C ASN A 110 0.46 0.18 -5.18
N ASP A 111 0.89 -1.06 -5.00
CA ASP A 111 0.18 -2.24 -5.47
C ASP A 111 -1.03 -2.60 -4.58
N GLY A 112 -1.11 -2.01 -3.38
CA GLY A 112 -2.18 -2.19 -2.39
C GLY A 112 -1.88 -3.22 -1.31
N VAL A 113 -0.70 -3.84 -1.34
CA VAL A 113 -0.15 -4.68 -0.29
C VAL A 113 0.79 -3.80 0.54
N PRO A 114 0.60 -3.72 1.87
CA PRO A 114 1.49 -2.91 2.69
C PRO A 114 2.90 -3.51 2.73
N ASP A 115 3.94 -2.66 2.77
CA ASP A 115 5.36 -3.03 2.76
C ASP A 115 5.73 -4.14 3.78
N LYS A 116 5.00 -4.22 4.91
CA LYS A 116 5.19 -5.24 5.95
C LYS A 116 4.72 -6.65 5.53
N SER A 117 3.75 -6.73 4.63
CA SER A 117 3.16 -7.97 4.10
C SER A 117 3.63 -8.27 2.68
N ASP A 118 4.25 -7.29 2.02
CA ASP A 118 4.77 -7.39 0.68
C ASP A 118 6.13 -8.11 0.65
N LYS A 119 6.27 -9.06 -0.26
CA LYS A 119 7.51 -9.78 -0.55
C LYS A 119 8.43 -9.03 -1.50
N CYS A 120 7.87 -8.17 -2.34
CA CYS A 120 8.55 -7.37 -3.34
C CYS A 120 8.20 -5.88 -3.20
N PRO A 121 8.50 -5.22 -2.06
CA PRO A 121 8.01 -3.86 -1.77
C PRO A 121 8.54 -2.74 -2.67
N ASP A 122 9.36 -3.04 -3.68
CA ASP A 122 9.81 -2.09 -4.71
C ASP A 122 9.13 -2.33 -6.08
N ASP A 123 8.48 -3.46 -6.27
CA ASP A 123 8.03 -3.97 -7.56
C ASP A 123 6.55 -4.37 -7.48
N ALA A 124 5.68 -3.54 -8.04
CA ALA A 124 4.24 -3.72 -7.91
C ALA A 124 3.77 -5.09 -8.42
N GLY A 125 3.04 -5.81 -7.57
CA GLY A 125 2.52 -7.12 -7.87
C GLY A 125 1.03 -7.30 -7.60
N GLU A 126 0.58 -8.55 -7.74
CA GLU A 126 -0.78 -8.89 -7.33
C GLU A 126 -0.82 -9.34 -5.87
N PRO A 127 -1.90 -9.03 -5.12
CA PRO A 127 -2.06 -9.50 -3.74
C PRO A 127 -2.03 -11.03 -3.59
N HIS A 128 -2.42 -11.78 -4.62
CA HIS A 128 -2.33 -13.25 -4.60
C HIS A 128 -0.88 -13.75 -4.49
N TRP A 129 0.06 -12.98 -5.03
CA TRP A 129 1.49 -13.25 -5.02
C TRP A 129 2.24 -12.49 -3.92
N GLN A 130 1.51 -12.01 -2.89
CA GLN A 130 2.07 -11.25 -1.78
C GLN A 130 2.81 -9.99 -2.24
N GLY A 131 2.27 -9.32 -3.26
CA GLY A 131 2.82 -8.07 -3.80
C GLY A 131 3.95 -8.24 -4.81
N CYS A 132 4.27 -9.47 -5.22
CA CYS A 132 5.26 -9.70 -6.26
C CYS A 132 4.68 -9.80 -7.68
N PRO A 133 5.39 -9.30 -8.70
CA PRO A 133 5.03 -9.50 -10.10
C PRO A 133 5.39 -10.91 -10.60
N ASP A 134 4.80 -11.27 -11.73
CA ASP A 134 5.14 -12.43 -12.57
C ASP A 134 5.51 -11.86 -13.96
N THR A 135 6.82 -11.66 -14.19
CA THR A 135 7.34 -10.91 -15.34
C THR A 135 7.17 -11.66 -16.66
N ASP A 136 7.33 -12.98 -16.66
CA ASP A 136 7.23 -13.79 -17.87
C ASP A 136 5.85 -14.45 -18.07
N GLY A 137 5.02 -14.50 -17.04
CA GLY A 137 3.65 -15.02 -17.09
C GLY A 137 3.59 -16.54 -17.09
N ASP A 138 4.55 -17.22 -16.48
CA ASP A 138 4.56 -18.68 -16.33
C ASP A 138 3.78 -19.19 -15.08
N SER A 139 3.13 -18.27 -14.36
CA SER A 139 2.37 -18.51 -13.13
C SER A 139 3.24 -18.81 -11.91
N ILE A 140 4.51 -18.40 -11.92
CA ILE A 140 5.41 -18.42 -10.78
C ILE A 140 5.88 -16.97 -10.56
N PRO A 141 5.68 -16.41 -9.37
CA PRO A 141 6.07 -15.02 -9.12
C PRO A 141 7.59 -14.90 -9.11
N ASP A 142 8.11 -13.73 -9.50
CA ASP A 142 9.55 -13.49 -9.74
C ASP A 142 10.44 -13.84 -8.53
N HIS A 143 9.90 -13.77 -7.31
CA HIS A 143 10.62 -14.13 -6.09
C HIS A 143 10.75 -15.65 -5.84
N GLU A 144 9.89 -16.46 -6.47
CA GLU A 144 9.94 -17.93 -6.44
C GLU A 144 10.52 -18.51 -7.74
N ASP A 145 10.57 -17.72 -8.81
CA ASP A 145 11.12 -18.10 -10.10
C ASP A 145 12.65 -18.00 -10.14
N GLN A 146 13.29 -19.07 -10.61
CA GLN A 146 14.74 -19.09 -10.84
C GLN A 146 15.15 -18.37 -12.14
N CYS A 147 14.21 -18.20 -13.06
CA CYS A 147 14.39 -17.58 -14.37
C CYS A 147 13.28 -16.54 -14.70
N PRO A 148 13.08 -15.45 -13.93
CA PRO A 148 11.95 -14.49 -14.08
C PRO A 148 11.74 -13.83 -15.45
N GLY A 149 12.70 -13.97 -16.37
CA GLY A 149 12.63 -13.42 -17.72
C GLY A 149 12.36 -14.45 -18.81
N GLN A 150 12.15 -15.72 -18.46
CA GLN A 150 12.01 -16.82 -19.41
C GLN A 150 11.00 -17.84 -18.90
N ARG A 151 9.84 -17.89 -19.54
CA ARG A 151 8.79 -18.84 -19.18
C ARG A 151 9.32 -20.25 -19.02
N GLY A 152 9.09 -20.83 -17.85
CA GLY A 152 9.43 -22.20 -17.58
C GLY A 152 8.25 -23.05 -17.17
N LEU A 153 8.60 -24.21 -16.64
CA LEU A 153 7.64 -25.12 -16.03
C LEU A 153 7.80 -25.04 -14.51
N ALA A 154 6.69 -25.15 -13.79
CA ALA A 154 6.71 -25.26 -12.33
C ALA A 154 7.57 -26.44 -11.82
N ALA A 155 7.71 -27.50 -12.62
CA ALA A 155 8.60 -28.63 -12.30
C ALA A 155 10.08 -28.23 -12.23
N ASP A 156 10.48 -27.23 -13.03
CA ASP A 156 11.84 -26.73 -13.17
C ASP A 156 12.00 -25.33 -12.53
N LYS A 157 11.10 -24.97 -11.59
CA LYS A 157 11.10 -23.69 -10.85
C LYS A 157 11.12 -22.45 -11.75
N GLY A 158 10.30 -22.48 -12.79
CA GLY A 158 10.12 -21.37 -13.73
C GLY A 158 11.24 -21.19 -14.74
N CYS A 159 12.23 -22.09 -14.76
CA CYS A 159 13.19 -22.13 -15.85
C CYS A 159 12.70 -22.98 -17.03
N PRO A 160 12.99 -22.54 -18.27
CA PRO A 160 12.81 -23.40 -19.44
C PRO A 160 13.77 -24.58 -19.36
N PRO A 161 13.41 -25.72 -19.98
CA PRO A 161 14.32 -26.85 -20.05
C PRO A 161 15.59 -26.46 -20.82
N PRO A 162 16.75 -27.04 -20.47
CA PRO A 162 18.01 -26.72 -21.14
C PRO A 162 17.92 -27.03 -22.64
N ASP A 163 18.41 -26.09 -23.42
CA ASP A 163 18.51 -26.11 -24.89
C ASP A 163 19.87 -25.48 -25.24
N ARG A 164 20.87 -26.34 -25.46
CA ARG A 164 22.28 -25.93 -25.51
C ARG A 164 22.64 -25.26 -26.83
N ASP A 165 22.02 -25.64 -27.93
CA ASP A 165 22.24 -25.04 -29.25
C ASP A 165 21.18 -24.00 -29.62
N ARG A 166 20.14 -23.85 -28.78
CA ARG A 166 19.10 -22.81 -28.85
C ARG A 166 18.25 -22.92 -30.12
N ASP A 167 18.00 -24.13 -30.58
CA ASP A 167 17.18 -24.39 -31.75
C ASP A 167 15.67 -24.45 -31.46
N GLY A 168 15.31 -24.40 -30.17
CA GLY A 168 13.93 -24.46 -29.66
C GLY A 168 13.46 -25.87 -29.29
N VAL A 169 14.31 -26.89 -29.44
CA VAL A 169 14.09 -28.26 -28.98
C VAL A 169 14.91 -28.48 -27.70
N PRO A 170 14.28 -28.81 -26.56
CA PRO A 170 15.02 -29.08 -25.34
C PRO A 170 16.01 -30.24 -25.51
N ASP A 171 17.17 -30.19 -24.85
CA ASP A 171 18.24 -31.21 -24.92
C ASP A 171 17.74 -32.65 -24.69
N LYS A 172 16.66 -32.81 -23.91
CA LYS A 172 16.02 -34.12 -23.64
C LYS A 172 15.22 -34.67 -24.82
N ALA A 173 14.72 -33.80 -25.68
CA ALA A 173 13.95 -34.11 -26.87
C ALA A 173 14.79 -33.96 -28.16
N ASP A 174 15.99 -33.39 -28.05
CA ASP A 174 16.94 -33.19 -29.14
C ASP A 174 17.85 -34.41 -29.34
N LYS A 175 17.90 -34.92 -30.57
CA LYS A 175 18.81 -36.00 -31.00
C LYS A 175 20.23 -35.50 -31.27
N CYS A 176 20.39 -34.21 -31.54
CA CYS A 176 21.63 -33.52 -31.85
C CYS A 176 21.86 -32.29 -30.94
N PRO A 177 21.90 -32.42 -29.59
CA PRO A 177 21.88 -31.28 -28.66
C PRO A 177 23.10 -30.34 -28.69
N ASP A 178 24.03 -30.49 -29.62
CA ASP A 178 25.18 -29.60 -29.83
C ASP A 178 25.10 -28.89 -31.20
N GLU A 179 24.11 -29.19 -32.03
CA GLU A 179 23.99 -28.76 -33.42
C GLU A 179 22.56 -28.32 -33.74
N ALA A 180 22.35 -27.00 -33.82
CA ALA A 180 21.03 -26.44 -34.03
C ALA A 180 20.33 -27.03 -35.28
N GLY A 181 19.13 -27.54 -35.06
CA GLY A 181 18.31 -28.15 -36.09
C GLY A 181 16.91 -27.56 -36.18
N LYS A 182 16.00 -28.38 -36.72
CA LYS A 182 14.59 -28.02 -36.87
C LYS A 182 13.76 -28.94 -35.99
N ALA A 183 12.71 -28.41 -35.36
CA ALA A 183 11.85 -29.19 -34.47
C ALA A 183 11.25 -30.46 -35.11
N TYR A 184 10.93 -30.45 -36.41
CA TYR A 184 10.40 -31.64 -37.10
C TYR A 184 11.47 -32.72 -37.41
N LEU A 185 12.75 -32.39 -37.23
CA LEU A 185 13.89 -33.30 -37.32
C LEU A 185 14.44 -33.67 -35.95
N GLU A 186 13.65 -33.46 -34.90
CA GLU A 186 14.03 -33.76 -33.52
C GLU A 186 15.35 -33.08 -33.14
N GLY A 187 15.50 -31.80 -33.51
CA GLY A 187 16.63 -30.94 -33.19
C GLY A 187 17.89 -31.15 -34.04
N CYS A 188 17.84 -32.03 -35.05
CA CYS A 188 18.99 -32.24 -35.93
C CYS A 188 18.96 -31.35 -37.19
N PRO A 189 20.14 -30.91 -37.70
CA PRO A 189 20.24 -30.19 -38.95
C PRO A 189 19.85 -31.06 -40.15
N GLU A 190 19.37 -30.42 -41.21
CA GLU A 190 19.14 -31.12 -42.48
C GLU A 190 20.48 -31.57 -43.06
N LYS A 191 20.65 -32.89 -43.21
CA LYS A 191 21.73 -33.43 -44.01
C LYS A 191 21.38 -33.23 -45.47
N ASP A 192 21.95 -32.20 -46.08
CA ASP A 192 21.89 -32.05 -47.52
C ASP A 192 22.39 -33.35 -48.19
N PRO A 193 21.61 -33.97 -49.10
CA PRO A 193 22.05 -35.17 -49.81
C PRO A 193 23.19 -34.92 -50.80
N TYR A 194 23.71 -33.69 -50.86
CA TYR A 194 24.81 -33.29 -51.72
C TYR A 194 25.92 -32.66 -50.88
N ASP A 195 26.73 -33.50 -50.24
CA ASP A 195 28.15 -33.20 -50.03
C ASP A 195 28.79 -33.09 -51.43
N LEU A 196 28.53 -31.98 -52.12
CA LEU A 196 29.15 -31.66 -53.39
C LEU A 196 30.59 -31.27 -53.09
N VAL A 197 31.45 -32.28 -52.98
CA VAL A 197 32.89 -32.09 -53.06
C VAL A 197 33.19 -31.52 -54.44
N LEU A 198 33.22 -30.19 -54.53
CA LEU A 198 33.86 -29.48 -55.63
C LEU A 198 35.35 -29.82 -55.55
N VAL A 199 35.73 -30.94 -56.18
CA VAL A 199 37.13 -31.22 -56.48
C VAL A 199 37.56 -30.20 -57.52
N THR A 200 37.95 -29.02 -57.08
CA THR A 200 38.62 -28.01 -57.91
C THR A 200 40.01 -28.53 -58.25
N GLY A 201 40.12 -29.35 -59.30
CA GLY A 201 41.40 -29.81 -59.82
C GLY A 201 41.47 -31.23 -60.40
N GLY A 202 40.36 -31.96 -60.47
CA GLY A 202 40.36 -33.29 -61.08
C GLY A 202 40.33 -33.23 -62.62
N THR A 203 41.46 -33.51 -63.28
CA THR A 203 41.46 -33.74 -64.74
C THR A 203 40.80 -35.07 -65.06
N PHE A 204 39.61 -35.04 -65.66
CA PHE A 204 38.92 -36.23 -66.16
C PHE A 204 39.55 -36.67 -67.50
N THR A 205 40.30 -37.77 -67.53
CA THR A 205 40.66 -38.43 -68.78
C THR A 205 39.53 -39.37 -69.18
N MET A 206 38.74 -38.98 -70.19
CA MET A 206 37.80 -39.88 -70.84
C MET A 206 38.59 -40.97 -71.59
N GLY A 207 38.62 -42.18 -71.06
CA GLY A 207 39.02 -43.36 -71.81
C GLY A 207 37.87 -43.79 -72.72
N CYS A 208 38.05 -43.70 -74.03
CA CYS A 208 37.14 -44.33 -74.99
C CYS A 208 37.24 -45.84 -74.86
N THR A 209 36.18 -46.51 -74.40
CA THR A 209 36.03 -47.96 -74.60
C THR A 209 35.50 -48.21 -76.01
N SER A 210 36.33 -48.85 -76.83
CA SER A 210 36.03 -49.21 -78.21
C SER A 210 35.02 -50.35 -78.29
N GLU A 211 33.74 -50.10 -78.03
CA GLU A 211 32.72 -51.14 -78.24
C GLU A 211 31.27 -50.63 -78.28
N GLN A 212 30.93 -49.72 -79.20
CA GLN A 212 29.57 -49.65 -79.74
C GLN A 212 29.65 -49.35 -81.25
N LYS A 213 29.42 -50.40 -82.05
CA LYS A 213 29.17 -50.31 -83.51
C LYS A 213 27.69 -50.01 -83.74
N ASP A 214 27.46 -49.30 -84.85
CA ASP A 214 26.21 -48.75 -85.39
C ASP A 214 24.94 -49.62 -85.24
#